data_AF-A0A936PJV2-F1
#
_entry.id   AF-A0A936PJV2-F1
#
_cell.length_a   1.000
_cell.length_b   1.000
_cell.length_c   1.000
_cell.angle_alpha   90.00
_cell.angle_beta   90.00
_cell.angle_gamma   90.00
#
_symmetry.space_group_name_H-M   'P 1'
#
loop_
_entity.id
_entity.type
_entity.pdbx_description
1 polymer ?
#
loop_
_entity_poly.entity_id
_entity_poly.type
_entity_poly.pdbx_seq_one_letter_code
_entity_poly.pdbx_strand_id
1 'polypeptide(L)'
;MQLNPFFWREYESHLIGIGNNPNTVHKAFRTLKVFIYRAIEQGIIQANPFIKVRVERKEGNMQYLTREELAKLEKLYTGFLTKDLKKTLRVFFICLLYRTPVFGHKRIETCAHIPW
;
A
#
# COMPACT_ATOMS: atom_id res chain seq x y z
N MET A 1 -9.84 4.05 33.61
CA MET A 1 -9.83 4.53 32.21
C MET A 1 -10.93 3.80 31.46
N GLN A 2 -12.07 4.44 31.20
CA GLN A 2 -13.21 3.76 30.55
C GLN A 2 -13.12 3.98 29.04
N LEU A 3 -13.08 2.89 28.26
CA LEU A 3 -13.19 2.94 26.80
C LEU A 3 -14.64 3.25 26.45
N ASN A 4 -14.89 4.51 26.06
CA ASN A 4 -16.19 5.02 25.69
C ASN A 4 -16.47 4.74 24.19
N PRO A 5 -17.70 4.38 23.78
CA PRO A 5 -18.11 4.35 22.38
C PRO A 5 -17.72 5.58 21.54
N PHE A 6 -17.58 6.76 22.15
CA PHE A 6 -17.15 7.99 21.47
C PHE A 6 -15.66 8.02 21.11
N PHE A 7 -14.80 7.28 21.84
CA PHE A 7 -13.35 7.24 21.60
C PHE A 7 -13.01 6.93 20.14
N TRP A 8 -13.77 6.03 19.52
CA TRP A 8 -13.51 5.62 18.15
C TRP A 8 -13.68 6.77 17.15
N ARG A 9 -14.72 7.60 17.34
CA ARG A 9 -15.00 8.75 16.48
C ARG A 9 -14.00 9.87 16.73
N GLU A 10 -13.61 10.10 17.97
CA GLU A 10 -12.58 11.08 18.31
C GLU A 10 -11.23 10.70 17.72
N TYR A 11 -10.87 9.41 17.83
CA TYR A 11 -9.64 8.89 17.23
C TYR A 11 -9.68 8.95 15.70
N GLU A 12 -10.84 8.64 15.08
CA GLU A 12 -11.05 8.83 13.64
C GLU A 12 -10.84 10.29 13.22
N SER A 13 -11.52 11.20 13.91
CA SER A 13 -11.48 12.64 13.62
C SER A 13 -10.06 13.18 13.80
N HIS A 14 -9.34 12.72 14.81
CA HIS A 14 -7.94 13.10 15.01
C HIS A 14 -7.07 12.62 13.84
N LEU A 15 -7.17 11.34 13.46
CA LEU A 15 -6.37 10.76 12.38
C LEU A 15 -6.66 11.42 11.02
N ILE A 16 -7.91 11.79 10.76
CA ILE A 16 -8.31 12.56 9.56
C ILE A 16 -7.78 13.99 9.65
N GLY A 17 -7.88 14.64 10.82
CA GLY A 17 -7.42 16.01 11.04
C GLY A 17 -5.93 16.21 10.81
N ILE A 18 -5.11 15.18 11.03
CA ILE A 18 -3.67 15.20 10.71
C ILE A 18 -3.35 14.84 9.25
N GLY A 19 -4.37 14.66 8.40
CA GLY A 19 -4.21 14.46 6.95
C GLY A 19 -3.96 13.02 6.52
N ASN A 20 -4.26 12.01 7.35
CA ASN A 20 -4.09 10.62 6.92
C ASN A 20 -5.08 10.22 5.84
N ASN A 21 -4.60 9.44 4.88
CA ASN A 21 -5.46 8.76 3.93
C ASN A 21 -6.37 7.74 4.67
N PRO A 22 -7.66 7.59 4.27
CA PRO A 22 -8.57 6.58 4.80
C PRO A 22 -7.97 5.17 4.97
N ASN A 23 -7.07 4.74 4.07
CA ASN A 23 -6.40 3.44 4.18
C ASN A 23 -5.41 3.37 5.36
N THR A 24 -4.74 4.47 5.67
CA THR A 24 -3.86 4.58 6.83
C THR A 24 -4.69 4.60 8.11
N VAL A 25 -5.80 5.33 8.12
CA VAL A 25 -6.76 5.34 9.23
C VAL A 25 -7.30 3.93 9.49
N HIS A 26 -7.66 3.19 8.43
CA HIS A 26 -8.09 1.79 8.53
C HIS A 26 -7.03 0.88 9.17
N LYS A 27 -5.76 1.04 8.77
CA LYS A 27 -4.65 0.29 9.37
C LYS A 27 -4.48 0.60 10.86
N ALA A 28 -4.55 1.87 11.25
CA ALA A 28 -4.45 2.27 12.66
C ALA A 28 -5.55 1.59 13.49
N PHE A 29 -6.78 1.58 12.96
CA PHE A 29 -7.91 0.89 13.59
C PHE A 29 -7.75 -0.62 13.69
N ARG A 30 -7.20 -1.27 12.65
CA ARG A 30 -6.90 -2.71 12.70
C ARG A 30 -5.91 -3.02 13.81
N THR A 31 -4.85 -2.23 13.92
CA THR A 31 -3.85 -2.35 14.99
C THR A 31 -4.49 -2.19 16.36
N LEU A 32 -5.35 -1.18 16.53
CA LEU A 32 -6.06 -0.96 17.79
C LEU A 32 -6.97 -2.14 18.16
N LYS A 33 -7.68 -2.74 17.19
CA LYS A 33 -8.47 -3.97 17.44
C LYS A 33 -7.60 -5.10 17.96
N VAL A 34 -6.40 -5.30 17.40
CA VAL A 34 -5.47 -6.34 17.88
C VAL A 34 -5.08 -6.10 19.34
N PHE A 35 -4.78 -4.86 19.72
CA PHE A 35 -4.47 -4.53 21.11
C PHE A 35 -5.64 -4.79 22.07
N ILE A 36 -6.88 -4.46 21.65
CA ILE A 36 -8.08 -4.72 22.45
C ILE A 36 -8.27 -6.22 22.64
N TYR A 37 -8.12 -7.03 21.60
CA TYR A 37 -8.23 -8.49 21.72
C TYR A 37 -7.17 -9.06 22.67
N ARG A 38 -5.92 -8.59 22.60
CA ARG A 38 -4.87 -8.98 23.54
C ARG A 38 -5.18 -8.58 24.98
N ALA A 39 -5.76 -7.40 25.19
CA ALA A 39 -6.18 -6.96 26.52
C ALA A 39 -7.33 -7.82 27.09
N ILE A 40 -8.20 -8.35 26.23
CA ILE A 40 -9.23 -9.32 26.61
C ILE A 40 -8.61 -10.66 26.99
N GLU A 41 -7.68 -11.17 26.18
CA GLU A 41 -6.95 -12.42 26.47
C GLU A 41 -6.20 -12.35 27.82
N GLN A 42 -5.68 -11.18 28.18
CA GLN A 42 -5.00 -10.92 29.44
C GLN A 42 -5.96 -10.65 30.63
N GLY A 43 -7.27 -10.66 30.39
CA GLY A 43 -8.28 -10.40 31.44
C GLY A 43 -8.36 -8.95 31.91
N ILE A 44 -7.68 -8.01 31.23
CA ILE A 44 -7.70 -6.57 31.55
C ILE A 44 -9.06 -5.96 31.20
N ILE A 45 -9.68 -6.44 30.13
CA ILE A 45 -10.99 -5.99 29.64
C ILE A 45 -11.90 -7.21 29.48
N GLN A 46 -13.12 -7.16 30.03
CA GLN A 46 -14.04 -8.30 29.99
C GLN A 46 -14.73 -8.51 28.62
N ALA A 47 -14.95 -7.45 27.86
CA ALA A 47 -15.64 -7.51 26.57
C ALA A 47 -15.12 -6.45 25.60
N ASN A 48 -15.13 -6.77 24.30
CA ASN A 48 -14.73 -5.83 23.26
C ASN A 48 -15.74 -4.66 23.19
N PRO A 49 -15.33 -3.42 23.50
CA PRO A 49 -16.23 -2.26 23.49
C PRO A 49 -16.70 -1.87 22.08
N PHE A 50 -16.04 -2.39 21.03
CA PHE A 50 -16.13 -1.87 19.67
C PHE A 50 -16.66 -2.90 18.66
N ILE A 51 -17.42 -3.90 19.13
CA ILE A 51 -18.00 -4.96 18.28
C ILE A 51 -18.87 -4.36 17.16
N LYS A 52 -19.60 -3.28 17.45
CA LYS A 52 -20.52 -2.63 16.49
C LYS A 52 -19.82 -1.68 15.52
N VAL A 53 -18.51 -1.44 15.68
CA VAL A 53 -17.77 -0.47 14.87
C VAL A 53 -17.22 -1.14 13.60
N ARG A 54 -17.86 -0.83 12.47
CA ARG A 54 -17.36 -1.17 11.14
C ARG A 54 -16.35 -0.12 10.69
N VAL A 55 -15.23 -0.60 10.19
CA VAL A 55 -14.19 0.24 9.58
C VAL A 55 -14.14 -0.13 8.12
N GLU A 56 -14.65 0.74 7.26
CA GLU A 56 -14.73 0.50 5.83
C GLU A 56 -13.35 0.74 5.19
N ARG A 57 -12.90 -0.23 4.41
CA ARG A 57 -11.67 -0.11 3.64
C ARG A 57 -12.01 0.48 2.28
N LYS A 58 -11.30 1.51 1.86
CA LYS A 58 -11.33 1.94 0.45
C LYS A 58 -10.38 1.06 -0.35
N GLU A 59 -10.87 0.47 -1.44
CA GLU A 59 -10.00 -0.27 -2.34
C GLU A 59 -8.95 0.68 -2.93
N GLY A 60 -7.69 0.26 -2.93
CA GLY A 60 -6.62 1.06 -3.50
C GLY A 60 -6.76 1.06 -5.01
N ASN A 61 -6.64 2.23 -5.65
CA ASN A 61 -6.53 2.30 -7.10
C ASN A 61 -5.10 1.96 -7.51
N MET A 62 -4.80 0.67 -7.63
CA MET A 62 -3.50 0.20 -8.10
C MET A 62 -3.45 0.34 -9.61
N GLN A 63 -2.73 1.36 -10.09
CA GLN A 63 -2.47 1.56 -11.51
C GLN A 63 -1.23 0.76 -11.91
N TYR A 64 -1.35 0.05 -13.03
CA TYR A 64 -0.25 -0.68 -13.65
C TYR A 64 0.16 0.05 -14.92
N LEU A 65 1.43 -0.08 -15.29
CA LEU A 65 1.89 0.39 -16.59
C LEU A 65 1.29 -0.48 -17.70
N THR A 66 0.72 0.16 -18.72
CA THR A 66 0.32 -0.55 -19.94
C THR A 66 1.56 -0.91 -20.78
N ARG A 67 1.39 -1.79 -21.78
CA ARG A 67 2.48 -2.14 -22.71
C ARG A 67 3.00 -0.92 -23.45
N GLU A 68 2.12 0.01 -23.80
CA GLU A 68 2.45 1.24 -24.51
C GLU A 68 3.25 2.20 -23.62
N GLU A 69 2.91 2.29 -22.34
CA GLU A 69 3.65 3.08 -21.36
C GLU A 69 5.04 2.49 -21.08
N LEU A 70 5.14 1.17 -21.01
CA LEU A 70 6.41 0.47 -20.88
C LEU A 70 7.31 0.73 -22.11
N ALA A 71 6.76 0.62 -23.32
CA ALA A 71 7.50 0.89 -24.55
C ALA A 71 8.00 2.35 -24.65
N LYS A 72 7.26 3.31 -24.08
CA LYS A 72 7.73 4.71 -23.96
C LYS A 72 8.93 4.82 -23.02
N LEU A 73 8.91 4.12 -21.88
CA LEU A 73 10.03 4.08 -20.94
C LEU A 73 11.27 3.43 -21.57
N GLU A 74 11.08 2.34 -22.33
CA GLU A 74 12.18 1.68 -23.07
C GLU A 74 12.83 2.62 -24.10
N LYS A 75 12.01 3.36 -24.86
CA LYS A 75 12.50 4.39 -25.80
C LYS A 75 13.24 5.53 -25.10
N LEU A 76 12.78 5.94 -23.92
CA LEU A 76 13.49 6.94 -23.12
C LEU A 76 14.86 6.41 -22.67
N TYR A 77 14.93 5.15 -22.23
CA TYR A 77 16.18 4.50 -21.83
C TYR A 77 17.23 4.47 -22.95
N THR A 78 16.82 4.12 -24.17
CA THR A 78 17.70 4.05 -25.34
C THR A 78 18.05 5.43 -25.91
N GLY A 79 17.23 6.45 -25.65
CA GLY A 79 17.45 7.82 -26.08
C GLY A 79 18.42 8.64 -25.21
N PHE A 80 18.21 9.96 -25.24
CA PHE A 80 19.03 10.97 -24.57
C PHE A 80 18.60 11.17 -23.12
N LEU A 81 18.91 10.22 -22.25
CA LEU A 81 18.84 10.40 -20.79
C LEU A 81 20.22 10.69 -20.21
N THR A 82 20.26 11.50 -19.16
CA THR A 82 21.47 11.69 -18.35
C THR A 82 21.86 10.37 -17.68
N LYS A 83 23.14 10.23 -17.33
CA LYS A 83 23.70 9.00 -16.73
C LYS A 83 22.94 8.58 -15.46
N ASP A 84 22.54 9.54 -14.62
CA ASP A 84 21.84 9.28 -13.36
C ASP A 84 20.39 8.83 -13.58
N LEU A 85 19.70 9.42 -14.56
CA LEU A 85 18.35 8.99 -14.91
C LEU A 85 18.36 7.61 -15.57
N LYS A 86 19.36 7.30 -16.43
CA LYS A 86 19.54 5.94 -16.97
C LYS A 86 19.76 4.93 -15.85
N LYS A 87 20.57 5.25 -14.84
CA LYS A 87 20.80 4.37 -13.69
C LYS A 87 19.51 4.12 -12.89
N THR A 88 18.75 5.18 -12.61
CA THR A 88 17.46 5.06 -11.91
C THR A 88 16.47 4.20 -12.69
N LEU A 89 16.35 4.43 -14.00
CA LEU A 89 15.45 3.70 -14.87
C LEU A 89 15.89 2.23 -15.05
N ARG A 90 17.19 1.95 -15.08
CA ARG A 90 17.75 0.58 -15.07
C ARG A 90 17.34 -0.18 -13.80
N VAL A 91 17.51 0.43 -12.62
CA VAL A 91 17.11 -0.19 -11.35
C VAL A 91 15.60 -0.45 -11.32
N PHE A 92 14.82 0.49 -11.85
CA PHE A 92 13.37 0.33 -12.00
C PHE A 92 13.01 -0.89 -12.86
N PHE A 93 13.60 -1.04 -14.05
CA PHE A 93 13.37 -2.21 -14.92
C PHE A 93 13.81 -3.52 -14.27
N ILE A 94 14.97 -3.54 -13.61
CA ILE A 94 15.43 -4.71 -12.83
C ILE A 94 14.37 -5.06 -11.77
N CYS A 95 13.88 -4.11 -10.99
CA CYS A 95 12.86 -4.38 -9.97
C CYS A 95 11.55 -4.94 -10.59
N LEU A 96 11.15 -4.46 -11.77
CA LEU A 96 10.00 -5.01 -12.49
C LEU A 96 10.23 -6.47 -12.92
N LEU A 97 11.44 -6.82 -13.36
CA LEU A 97 11.76 -8.17 -13.87
C LEU A 97 12.01 -9.20 -12.77
N TYR A 98 12.59 -8.79 -11.63
CA TYR A 98 12.97 -9.72 -10.55
C TYR A 98 11.92 -9.86 -9.45
N ARG A 99 10.89 -8.99 -9.38
CA ARG A 99 9.96 -8.94 -8.25
C ARG A 99 8.52 -9.36 -8.56
N THR A 100 8.23 -9.83 -9.77
CA THR A 100 6.87 -10.21 -10.18
C THR A 100 6.71 -11.71 -10.42
N PRO A 101 6.45 -12.55 -9.40
CA PRO A 101 5.41 -13.55 -9.57
C PRO A 101 4.06 -12.81 -9.51
N VAL A 102 3.06 -13.26 -10.28
CA VAL A 102 1.71 -12.67 -10.34
C VAL A 102 1.56 -11.44 -11.27
N PHE A 103 1.89 -11.63 -12.54
CA PHE A 103 0.98 -11.19 -13.60
C PHE A 103 0.33 -12.45 -14.19
N GLY A 104 -0.95 -12.66 -13.87
CA GLY A 104 -1.76 -13.64 -14.55
C GLY A 104 -1.78 -13.34 -16.05
N HIS A 105 -1.28 -14.30 -16.81
CA HIS A 105 -1.24 -14.34 -18.27
C HIS A 105 -0.29 -13.37 -19.03
N LYS A 106 0.76 -14.00 -19.57
CA LYS A 106 1.68 -13.59 -20.65
C LYS A 106 2.86 -12.70 -20.25
N ARG A 107 4.01 -13.38 -20.20
CA ARG A 107 5.39 -12.90 -20.02
C ARG A 107 5.66 -11.50 -20.58
N ILE A 108 6.40 -10.73 -19.80
CA ILE A 108 7.17 -9.56 -20.25
C ILE A 108 8.38 -10.10 -21.00
N GLU A 109 8.19 -10.43 -22.28
CA GLU A 109 9.28 -10.76 -23.23
C GLU A 109 9.95 -9.47 -23.77
N THR A 110 9.50 -8.29 -23.32
CA THR A 110 9.85 -6.99 -23.93
C THR A 110 11.22 -6.46 -23.52
N CYS A 111 11.73 -6.79 -22.33
CA CYS A 111 13.01 -6.25 -21.85
C CYS A 111 14.26 -7.03 -22.32
N ALA A 112 14.09 -8.12 -23.08
CA ALA A 112 15.21 -8.96 -23.55
C ALA A 112 16.12 -8.26 -24.58
N HIS A 113 15.61 -7.20 -25.23
CA HIS A 113 16.33 -6.45 -26.26
C HIS A 113 17.11 -5.24 -25.72
N ILE A 114 17.07 -4.98 -24.41
CA ILE A 114 17.78 -3.85 -23.80
C ILE A 114 19.23 -4.30 -23.52
N PRO A 115 20.25 -3.72 -24.18
CA PRO A 115 21.64 -4.02 -23.86
C PRO A 115 21.97 -3.44 -22.47
N TRP A 116 22.33 -4.31 -21.54
CA TRP A 116 22.61 -3.99 -20.13
C TRP A 116 24.05 -3.56 -19.87
#